data_AF-A0A4Y6RYD1-F1
#
_entry.id   AF-A0A4Y6RYD1-F1
#
_cell.length_a   1.000
_cell.length_b   1.000
_cell.length_c   1.000
_cell.angle_alpha   90.00
_cell.angle_beta   90.00
_cell.angle_gamma   90.00
#
_symmetry.space_group_name_H-M   'P 1'
#
loop_
_entity.id
_entity.type
_entity.pdbx_description
1 polymer ?
#
loop_
_entity_poly.entity_id
_entity_poly.type
_entity_poly.pdbx_seq_one_letter_code
_entity_poly.pdbx_strand_id
1 'polypeptide(L)' 'MTVERGILFVVGALVLASVLLAVYSNLAWLWLTGILGAHLMQAAFTGFCPVVMTLKKLGLPQRAGFS' A
#
# COMPACT_ATOMS: atom_id res chain seq x y z
N MET A 1 -13.36 4.28 -8.81
CA MET A 1 -12.28 4.50 -7.82
C MET A 1 -11.18 5.28 -8.50
N THR A 2 -10.76 6.41 -7.94
CA THR A 2 -9.52 7.05 -8.41
C THR A 2 -8.35 6.17 -8.01
N VAL A 3 -7.29 6.14 -8.82
CA VAL A 3 -6.07 5.36 -8.54
C VAL A 3 -5.56 5.63 -7.12
N GLU A 4 -5.62 6.89 -6.68
CA GLU A 4 -5.27 7.32 -5.33
C GLU A 4 -6.08 6.61 -4.24
N ARG A 5 -7.42 6.65 -4.31
CA ARG A 5 -8.27 5.98 -3.31
C ARG A 5 -8.11 4.46 -3.34
N GLY A 6 -7.85 3.88 -4.51
CA GLY A 6 -7.51 2.46 -4.64
C GLY A 6 -6.22 2.11 -3.90
N ILE A 7 -5.18 2.95 -4.02
CA ILE A 7 -3.92 2.78 -3.28
C ILE A 7 -4.14 2.87 -1.78
N LEU A 8 -4.82 3.91 -1.29
CA LEU A 8 -5.11 4.07 0.14
C LEU A 8 -5.86 2.85 0.72
N PHE A 9 -6.83 2.32 -0.02
CA PHE A 9 -7.58 1.14 0.41
C PHE A 9 -6.72 -0.13 0.42
N VAL A 10 -5.97 -0.39 -0.65
CA VAL A 10 -5.11 -1.57 -0.75
C VAL A 10 -4.03 -1.53 0.33
N VAL A 11 -3.39 -0.39 0.53
CA VAL A 11 -2.36 -0.20 1.57
C VAL A 11 -2.95 -0.40 2.96
N GLY A 12 -4.09 0.22 3.26
CA GLY A 12 -4.76 0.07 4.56
C GLY A 12 -5.16 -1.38 4.85
N ALA A 13 -5.73 -2.06 3.86
CA ALA A 13 -6.10 -3.48 3.98
C ALA A 13 -4.88 -4.38 4.22
N LEU A 14 -3.77 -4.10 3.55
CA LEU A 14 -2.55 -4.89 3.63
C LEU A 14 -1.82 -4.69 4.98
N VAL A 15 -1.88 -3.49 5.55
CA VAL A 15 -1.42 -3.21 6.93
C VAL A 15 -2.29 -3.93 7.95
N LEU A 16 -3.62 -3.83 7.83
CA LEU A 16 -4.56 -4.53 8.72
C LEU A 16 -4.36 -6.05 8.69
N ALA A 17 -4.23 -6.63 7.50
CA ALA A 17 -3.96 -8.05 7.34
C ALA A 17 -2.62 -8.45 7.96
N SER A 18 -1.57 -7.64 7.78
CA SER A 18 -0.25 -7.91 8.37
C SER A 18 -0.25 -7.83 9.90
N VAL A 19 -0.97 -6.86 10.48
CA VAL A 19 -1.15 -6.75 11.94
C VAL A 19 -1.92 -7.95 12.48
N LEU A 20 -3.01 -8.35 11.83
CA LEU A 20 -3.79 -9.50 12.24
C LEU A 20 -2.94 -10.77 12.23
N LEU A 21 -2.13 -10.96 11.19
CA LEU A 21 -1.25 -12.12 11.06
C LEU A 21 -0.11 -12.12 12.10
N ALA A 22 0.40 -10.93 12.48
CA ALA A 22 1.38 -10.79 13.56
C ALA A 22 0.81 -11.21 14.93
N VAL A 23 -0.47 -10.94 15.18
CA VAL A 23 -1.15 -11.36 16.42
C VAL A 23 -1.41 -12.87 16.44
N TYR A 24 -1.78 -13.47 15.30
CA TYR A 24 -2.11 -14.90 15.24
C TYR A 24 -0.91 -15.85 15.07
N SER A 25 0.20 -15.39 14.48
CA SER A 25 1.32 -16.28 14.11
C SER A 25 2.55 -16.06 14.99
N ASN A 26 3.16 -14.87 14.96
CA ASN A 26 4.31 -14.52 15.79
C ASN A 26 4.59 -13.01 15.69
N LEU A 27 5.01 -12.37 16.79
CA LEU A 27 5.33 -10.94 16.82
C LEU A 27 6.47 -10.55 15.86
N ALA A 28 7.35 -11.51 15.52
CA ALA A 28 8.42 -11.33 14.53
C ALA A 28 7.89 -10.94 13.13
N TRP A 29 6.61 -11.17 12.83
CA TRP A 29 6.00 -10.75 11.56
C TRP A 29 5.91 -9.23 11.38
N LEU A 30 5.99 -8.47 12.48
CA LEU A 30 6.03 -7.00 12.44
C LEU A 30 7.25 -6.45 11.68
N TRP A 31 8.36 -7.19 11.63
CA TRP A 31 9.52 -6.79 10.83
C TRP A 31 9.17 -6.72 9.34
N LEU A 32 8.36 -7.67 8.85
CA LEU A 32 7.90 -7.71 7.47
C LEU A 32 6.96 -6.54 7.18
N THR A 33 6.04 -6.23 8.11
CA THR A 33 5.17 -5.04 8.06
C THR A 33 5.98 -3.74 8.05
N GLY A 34 7.05 -3.66 8.86
CA GLY A 34 7.92 -2.50 8.96
C GLY A 34 8.74 -2.25 7.69
N ILE A 35 9.34 -3.28 7.11
CA ILE A 35 10.07 -3.18 5.83
C ILE A 35 9.13 -2.78 4.70
N LEU A 36 7.94 -3.38 4.64
CA LEU A 36 6.93 -3.03 3.64
C LEU A 36 6.44 -1.59 3.80
N GLY A 37 6.23 -1.14 5.04
CA GLY A 37 5.88 0.24 5.36
C GLY A 37 6.97 1.24 4.98
N ALA A 38 8.24 0.91 5.24
CA ALA A 38 9.38 1.73 4.84
C ALA A 38 9.48 1.83 3.30
N HIS A 39 9.26 0.73 2.59
CA HIS A 39 9.24 0.71 1.13
C HIS A 39 8.09 1.57 0.57
N LEU A 40 6.91 1.53 1.19
CA LEU A 40 5.78 2.40 0.85
C LEU A 40 6.07 3.88 1.12
N MET A 41 6.73 4.19 2.24
CA MET A 41 7.15 5.54 2.57
C MET A 41 8.09 6.06 1.48
N GLN A 42 9.08 5.26 1.07
CA GLN A 42 9.95 5.59 -0.06
C GLN A 42 9.16 5.80 -1.36
N ALA A 43 8.17 4.96 -1.65
CA ALA A 43 7.33 5.07 -2.82
C ALA A 43 6.44 6.33 -2.81
N ALA A 44 6.05 6.83 -1.63
CA ALA A 44 5.33 8.10 -1.48
C ALA A 44 6.20 9.31 -1.86
N PHE A 45 7.51 9.27 -1.55
CA PHE A 45 8.45 10.33 -1.91
C PHE A 45 8.96 10.25 -3.36
N THR A 46 9.21 9.04 -3.87
CA THR A 46 9.74 8.83 -5.24
C THR A 46 8.66 8.67 -6.30
N GLY A 47 7.39 8.52 -5.92
CA GLY A 47 6.29 8.23 -6.85
C GLY A 47 6.36 6.84 -7.50
N PHE A 48 7.37 6.03 -7.13
CA PHE A 48 7.62 4.70 -7.67
C PHE A 48 6.80 3.66 -6.90
N CYS A 49 5.47 3.77 -6.98
CA CYS A 49 4.59 2.81 -6.33
C CYS A 49 4.17 1.73 -7.35
N PRO A 50 4.63 0.47 -7.23
CA PRO A 50 4.26 -0.59 -8.18
C PRO A 50 2.74 -0.78 -8.27
N VAL A 51 2.00 -0.51 -7.19
CA VAL A 51 0.52 -0.47 -7.16
C VAL A 51 -0.05 0.57 -8.12
N VAL A 52 0.55 1.76 -8.24
CA VAL A 52 0.15 2.75 -9.24
C VAL A 52 0.33 2.18 -10.64
N MET A 53 1.45 1.52 -10.91
CA MET A 53 1.71 0.90 -12.22
C MET A 53 0.70 -0.21 -12.55
N THR A 54 0.33 -1.06 -11.59
CA THR A 54 -0.71 -2.09 -11.79
C THR A 54 -2.09 -1.49 -11.97
N LEU A 55 -2.49 -0.50 -11.16
CA LEU A 55 -3.79 0.15 -11.29
C LEU A 55 -3.89 0.99 -12.58
N LYS A 56 -2.78 1.58 -13.04
CA LYS A 56 -2.69 2.30 -14.31
C LYS A 56 -2.83 1.33 -15.50
N LYS A 57 -2.26 0.12 -15.40
CA LYS A 57 -2.48 -0.97 -16.36
C LYS A 57 -3.94 -1.46 -16.40
N LEU A 58 -4.66 -1.33 -15.29
CA LEU A 58 -6.07 -1.70 -15.20
C LEU A 58 -7.03 -0.64 -15.79
N GLY A 59 -6.49 0.47 -16.33
CA GLY A 59 -7.29 1.52 -16.98
C GLY A 59 -8.04 2.44 -16.03
N LEU A 60 -7.68 2.48 -14.74
CA LEU A 60 -8.34 3.34 -13.76
C LEU A 60 -7.96 4.81 -13.97
N PRO A 61 -8.92 5.74 -13.88
CA PRO A 61 -8.66 7.17 -14.04
C PRO A 61 -7.76 7.68 -12.91
N GLN A 62 -6.61 8.24 -13.29
CA GLN A 62 -5.68 8.88 -12.36
C GLN A 62 -6.15 10.32 -12.14
N ARG A 63 -6.74 10.60 -10.97
CA ARG A 63 -6.90 11.98 -10.49
C ARG A 63 -5.61 12.37 -9.79
N ALA A 64 -5.16 13.60 -9.99
CA ALA A 64 -3.93 14.10 -9.38
C ALA A 64 -4.30 14.81 -8.09
N GLY A 65 -4.01 14.19 -6.95
CA GLY A 65 -4.12 14.79 -5.63
C GLY A 65 -5.56 15.01 -5.18
N PHE A 66 -5.96 14.32 -4.11
CA PHE A 66 -7.02 14.71 -3.16
C PHE A 66 -7.91 15.90 -3.57
N SER A 67 -8.78 15.69 -4.56
CA SER A 67 -9.94 16.52 -4.87
C SER A 67 -11.11 15.68 -5.33
#